data_AF-A0A1V3QLZ0-F1
#
_entry.id   AF-A0A1V3QLZ0-F1
#
_cell.length_a   1.000
_cell.length_b   1.000
_cell.length_c   1.000
_cell.angle_alpha   90.00
_cell.angle_beta   90.00
_cell.angle_gamma   90.00
#
_symmetry.space_group_name_H-M   'P 1'
#
loop_
_entity.id
_entity.type
_entity.pdbx_description
1 polymer ?
#
loop_
_entity_poly.entity_id
_entity_poly.type
_entity_poly.pdbx_seq_one_letter_code
_entity_poly.pdbx_strand_id
1 'polypeptide(L)'
;MAKAIIFLLTFGFWFLSAKAQVDEQTKFKMFCSALDNLSTEPNYIVISVKNKNLGETKEICTEAPFIGGAMARENGNSSINCKNYKNRYFEFSKESALLNINFDLYTEAELDTFAKSINVIEIIQQVKNGKLTTKTFNGNRKEQIMFAHLMFNNGVMMTRGCIAGNICGLTYFKPKKP
;
A
#
# COMPACT_ATOMS: atom_id res chain seq x y z
N MET A 1 30.02 43.32 33.30
CA MET A 1 29.03 42.23 33.47
C MET A 1 28.57 41.78 32.08
N ALA A 2 29.02 40.63 31.62
CA ALA A 2 28.53 40.01 30.38
C ALA A 2 28.30 38.52 30.66
N LYS A 3 27.04 38.10 30.65
CA LYS A 3 26.65 36.69 30.80
C LYS A 3 26.84 36.02 29.45
N ALA A 4 27.79 35.09 29.36
CA ALA A 4 27.86 34.15 28.24
C ALA A 4 26.72 33.13 28.39
N ILE A 5 25.76 33.15 27.47
CA ILE A 5 24.72 32.12 27.36
C ILE A 5 25.26 31.05 26.41
N ILE A 6 25.60 29.89 26.96
CA ILE A 6 25.98 28.71 26.19
C ILE A 6 24.69 28.07 25.67
N PHE A 7 24.40 28.24 24.39
CA PHE A 7 23.37 27.46 23.70
C PHE A 7 23.95 26.09 23.35
N LEU A 8 23.70 25.10 24.21
CA LEU A 8 23.89 23.69 23.88
C LEU A 8 22.78 23.26 22.92
N LEU A 9 23.05 23.37 21.62
CA LEU A 9 22.27 22.74 20.56
C LEU A 9 22.48 21.23 20.62
N THR A 10 21.71 20.55 21.47
CA THR A 10 21.56 19.10 21.37
C THR A 10 20.73 18.80 20.15
N PHE A 11 21.39 18.67 19.00
CA PHE A 11 20.82 18.08 17.80
C PHE A 11 20.63 16.59 18.07
N GLY A 12 19.56 16.27 18.81
CA GLY A 12 19.11 14.91 19.05
C GLY A 12 18.63 14.34 17.72
N PHE A 13 19.56 13.82 16.92
CA PHE A 13 19.25 12.98 15.78
C PHE A 13 18.67 11.67 16.34
N TRP A 14 17.37 11.69 16.64
CA TRP A 14 16.60 10.49 16.82
C TRP A 14 16.64 9.76 15.48
N PHE A 15 17.59 8.83 15.34
CA PHE A 15 17.49 7.75 14.37
C PHE A 15 16.25 6.94 14.76
N LEU A 16 15.08 7.40 14.32
CA LEU A 16 13.93 6.54 14.10
C LEU A 16 14.44 5.46 13.16
N SER A 17 14.68 4.28 13.72
CA SER A 17 15.02 3.09 12.96
C SER A 17 13.80 2.76 12.09
N ALA A 18 13.73 3.40 10.93
CA ALA A 18 12.73 3.12 9.93
C ALA A 18 12.92 1.66 9.53
N LYS A 19 11.97 0.80 9.93
CA LYS A 19 11.91 -0.59 9.46
C LYS A 19 11.99 -0.54 7.93
N ALA A 20 13.04 -1.12 7.35
CA ALA A 20 13.32 -0.96 5.93
C ALA A 20 12.19 -1.59 5.09
N GLN A 21 11.28 -0.75 4.62
CA GLN A 21 10.33 -1.07 3.56
C GLN A 21 11.12 -1.49 2.30
N VAL A 22 10.47 -2.24 1.41
CA VAL A 22 11.09 -2.55 0.12
C VAL A 22 11.22 -1.28 -0.72
N ASP A 23 12.26 -1.24 -1.55
CA ASP A 23 12.57 -0.09 -2.39
C ASP A 23 11.49 0.17 -3.46
N GLU A 24 11.49 1.39 -4.01
CA GLU A 24 10.51 1.81 -5.01
C GLU A 24 10.53 1.00 -6.31
N GLN A 25 11.69 0.47 -6.70
CA GLN A 25 11.79 -0.40 -7.88
C GLN A 25 11.08 -1.74 -7.61
N THR A 26 11.25 -2.30 -6.42
CA THR A 26 10.52 -3.50 -5.99
C THR A 26 9.02 -3.26 -5.94
N LYS A 27 8.57 -2.16 -5.31
CA LYS A 27 7.15 -1.80 -5.28
C LYS A 27 6.57 -1.58 -6.69
N PHE A 28 7.33 -0.98 -7.60
CA PHE A 28 6.92 -0.81 -9.00
C PHE A 28 6.75 -2.17 -9.72
N LYS A 29 7.69 -3.10 -9.54
CA LYS A 29 7.58 -4.46 -10.11
C LYS A 29 6.38 -5.21 -9.54
N MET A 30 6.12 -5.08 -8.25
CA MET A 30 4.93 -5.64 -7.58
C MET A 30 3.64 -5.05 -8.17
N PHE A 31 3.59 -3.73 -8.37
CA PHE A 31 2.46 -3.04 -8.99
C PHE A 31 2.18 -3.54 -10.42
N CYS A 32 3.20 -3.63 -11.28
CA CYS A 32 3.04 -4.22 -12.61
C CYS A 32 2.54 -5.67 -12.54
N SER A 33 3.16 -6.50 -11.70
CA SER A 33 2.76 -7.91 -11.53
C SER A 33 1.31 -8.06 -11.05
N ALA A 34 0.83 -7.13 -10.22
CA ALA A 34 -0.54 -7.13 -9.72
C ALA A 34 -1.56 -6.70 -10.79
N LEU A 35 -1.20 -5.76 -11.67
CA LEU A 35 -2.04 -5.37 -12.80
C LEU A 35 -2.16 -6.47 -13.85
N ASP A 36 -1.12 -7.28 -14.02
CA ASP A 36 -1.14 -8.44 -14.93
C ASP A 36 -1.94 -9.64 -14.37
N ASN A 37 -2.31 -9.61 -13.07
CA ASN A 37 -3.16 -10.63 -12.47
C ASN A 37 -4.64 -10.37 -12.78
N LEU A 38 -5.15 -11.04 -13.81
CA LEU A 38 -6.55 -10.97 -14.25
C LEU A 38 -7.46 -12.02 -13.58
N SER A 39 -7.03 -12.62 -12.47
CA SER A 39 -7.79 -13.62 -11.72
C SER A 39 -9.01 -13.02 -11.01
N THR A 40 -9.95 -13.89 -10.63
CA THR A 40 -11.02 -13.58 -9.66
C THR A 40 -10.49 -13.32 -8.24
N GLU A 41 -9.21 -13.61 -8.00
CA GLU A 41 -8.42 -13.32 -6.80
C GLU A 41 -7.41 -12.20 -7.06
N PRO A 42 -7.88 -10.95 -7.23
CA PRO A 42 -6.99 -9.85 -7.58
C PRO A 42 -5.98 -9.57 -6.48
N ASN A 43 -4.84 -9.02 -6.88
CA ASN A 43 -3.86 -8.51 -5.94
C ASN A 43 -4.30 -7.16 -5.36
N TYR A 44 -3.90 -6.93 -4.11
CA TYR A 44 -3.87 -5.60 -3.52
C TYR A 44 -2.60 -4.86 -3.94
N ILE A 45 -2.72 -3.55 -4.12
CA ILE A 45 -1.63 -2.65 -4.51
C ILE A 45 -1.70 -1.36 -3.72
N VAL A 46 -0.51 -0.78 -3.52
CA VAL A 46 -0.36 0.54 -2.91
C VAL A 46 0.01 1.58 -3.97
N ILE A 47 -0.74 2.67 -3.98
CA ILE A 47 -0.62 3.75 -4.96
C ILE A 47 -0.67 5.11 -4.25
N SER A 48 0.00 6.10 -4.84
CA SER A 48 -0.13 7.50 -4.43
C SER A 48 -1.25 8.14 -5.22
N VAL A 49 -2.18 8.80 -4.53
CA VAL A 49 -3.37 9.38 -5.16
C VAL A 49 -3.53 10.83 -4.72
N LYS A 50 -3.69 11.71 -5.71
CA LYS A 50 -4.10 13.10 -5.50
C LYS A 50 -5.58 13.27 -5.78
N ASN A 51 -6.32 13.73 -4.78
CA ASN A 51 -7.67 14.25 -4.95
C ASN A 51 -7.57 15.71 -5.45
N LYS A 52 -7.89 15.95 -6.72
CA LYS A 52 -7.76 17.28 -7.33
C LYS A 52 -8.74 18.31 -6.77
N ASN A 53 -9.84 17.88 -6.15
CA ASN A 53 -10.84 18.79 -5.58
C ASN A 53 -10.40 19.36 -4.24
N LEU A 54 -9.71 18.55 -3.42
CA LEU A 54 -9.24 18.95 -2.09
C LEU A 54 -7.76 19.35 -2.06
N GLY A 55 -7.00 19.02 -3.11
CA GLY A 55 -5.55 19.19 -3.15
C GLY A 55 -4.78 18.19 -2.28
N GLU A 56 -5.48 17.29 -1.58
CA GLU A 56 -4.91 16.24 -0.75
C GLU A 56 -4.22 15.17 -1.61
N THR A 57 -3.04 14.74 -1.18
CA THR A 57 -2.32 13.59 -1.76
C THR A 57 -1.97 12.62 -0.65
N LYS A 58 -2.33 11.35 -0.82
CA LYS A 58 -1.99 10.30 0.14
C LYS A 58 -1.73 8.96 -0.53
N GLU A 59 -0.99 8.10 0.17
CA GLU A 59 -0.80 6.72 -0.22
C GLU A 59 -1.98 5.87 0.26
N ILE A 60 -2.60 5.12 -0.64
CA ILE A 60 -3.74 4.24 -0.32
C ILE A 60 -3.47 2.82 -0.82
N CYS A 61 -4.28 1.88 -0.36
CA CYS A 61 -4.25 0.50 -0.82
C CYS A 61 -5.62 0.11 -1.39
N THR A 62 -5.62 -0.54 -2.55
CA THR A 62 -6.83 -0.98 -3.25
C THR A 62 -6.58 -2.29 -4.00
N GLU A 63 -7.63 -2.91 -4.53
CA GLU A 63 -7.51 -4.04 -5.45
C GLU A 63 -7.11 -3.54 -6.84
N ALA A 64 -6.19 -4.25 -7.50
CA ALA A 64 -5.62 -3.82 -8.77
C ALA A 64 -6.66 -3.48 -9.87
N PRO A 65 -7.73 -4.27 -10.07
CA PRO A 65 -8.78 -3.93 -11.05
C PRO A 65 -9.50 -2.61 -10.76
N PHE A 66 -9.55 -2.17 -9.50
CA PHE A 66 -10.26 -0.94 -9.13
C PHE A 66 -9.55 0.32 -9.60
N ILE A 67 -8.25 0.27 -9.92
CA ILE A 67 -7.61 1.42 -10.59
C ILE A 67 -8.16 1.55 -12.01
N GLY A 68 -8.30 0.45 -12.76
CA GLY A 68 -8.91 0.48 -14.09
C GLY A 68 -10.35 1.00 -14.04
N GLY A 69 -11.10 0.59 -13.02
CA GLY A 69 -12.44 1.14 -12.75
C GLY A 69 -12.43 2.64 -12.44
N ALA A 70 -11.49 3.13 -11.63
CA ALA A 70 -11.37 4.56 -11.34
C ALA A 70 -10.97 5.37 -12.58
N MET A 71 -10.04 4.87 -13.39
CA MET A 71 -9.66 5.51 -14.65
C MET A 71 -10.85 5.60 -15.63
N ALA A 72 -11.61 4.52 -15.78
CA ALA A 72 -12.82 4.52 -16.60
C ALA A 72 -13.85 5.56 -16.14
N ARG A 73 -14.04 5.69 -14.83
CA ARG A 73 -14.92 6.72 -14.27
C ARG A 73 -14.38 8.12 -14.52
N GLU A 74 -13.07 8.33 -14.32
CA GLU A 74 -12.39 9.61 -14.50
C GLU A 74 -12.45 10.11 -15.95
N ASN A 75 -12.04 9.30 -16.92
CA ASN A 75 -11.79 9.74 -18.29
C ASN A 75 -12.35 8.82 -19.38
N GLY A 76 -13.12 7.78 -19.02
CA GLY A 76 -13.71 6.83 -19.96
C GLY A 76 -12.78 5.72 -20.44
N ASN A 77 -11.54 5.65 -19.97
CA ASN A 77 -10.56 4.64 -20.35
C ASN A 77 -10.11 3.80 -19.14
N SER A 78 -10.36 2.49 -19.18
CA SER A 78 -9.95 1.55 -18.12
C SER A 78 -8.52 1.02 -18.27
N SER A 79 -7.86 1.25 -19.40
CA SER A 79 -6.57 0.66 -19.72
C SER A 79 -5.43 1.30 -18.94
N ILE A 80 -4.61 0.46 -18.31
CA ILE A 80 -3.44 0.88 -17.54
C ILE A 80 -2.22 0.15 -18.07
N ASN A 81 -1.29 0.91 -18.68
CA ASN A 81 0.06 0.42 -18.93
C ASN A 81 0.94 0.80 -17.74
N CYS A 82 1.32 -0.18 -16.92
CA CYS A 82 2.08 0.06 -15.69
C CYS A 82 3.39 0.84 -15.96
N LYS A 83 4.01 0.68 -17.14
CA LYS A 83 5.27 1.37 -17.51
C LYS A 83 5.14 2.90 -17.51
N ASN A 84 3.93 3.42 -17.69
CA ASN A 84 3.64 4.86 -17.66
C ASN A 84 3.51 5.40 -16.22
N TYR A 85 3.41 4.51 -15.22
CA TYR A 85 3.14 4.85 -13.82
C TYR A 85 4.28 4.36 -12.91
N LYS A 86 5.52 4.77 -13.22
CA LYS A 86 6.73 4.36 -12.46
C LYS A 86 6.64 4.63 -10.96
N ASN A 87 6.02 5.75 -10.60
CA ASN A 87 5.83 6.18 -9.21
C ASN A 87 4.46 5.76 -8.64
N ARG A 88 3.68 4.97 -9.38
CA ARG A 88 2.33 4.52 -8.98
C ARG A 88 1.41 5.68 -8.57
N TYR A 89 1.58 6.82 -9.22
CA TYR A 89 0.88 8.07 -8.91
C TYR A 89 -0.31 8.28 -9.85
N PHE A 90 -1.46 8.62 -9.28
CA PHE A 90 -2.69 8.87 -10.01
C PHE A 90 -3.36 10.15 -9.49
N GLU A 91 -4.03 10.87 -10.39
CA GLU A 91 -4.85 12.03 -10.02
C GLU A 91 -6.29 11.78 -10.42
N PHE A 92 -7.22 12.05 -9.50
CA PHE A 92 -8.65 11.93 -9.75
C PHE A 92 -9.36 13.22 -9.34
N SER A 93 -10.32 13.62 -10.15
CA SER A 93 -11.22 14.74 -9.85
C SER A 93 -12.66 14.29 -9.66
N LYS A 94 -13.05 13.13 -10.18
CA LYS A 94 -14.40 12.61 -9.99
C LYS A 94 -14.51 11.84 -8.68
N GLU A 95 -15.50 12.21 -7.87
CA GLU A 95 -15.85 11.50 -6.63
C GLU A 95 -16.07 10.01 -6.88
N SER A 96 -16.76 9.65 -7.96
CA SER A 96 -16.98 8.24 -8.32
C SER A 96 -15.70 7.46 -8.60
N ALA A 97 -14.63 8.11 -9.10
CA ALA A 97 -13.32 7.48 -9.27
C ALA A 97 -12.63 7.27 -7.92
N LEU A 98 -12.65 8.28 -7.04
CA LEU A 98 -12.10 8.22 -5.68
C LEU A 98 -12.78 7.15 -4.82
N LEU A 99 -14.12 7.04 -4.89
CA LEU A 99 -14.89 6.01 -4.21
C LEU A 99 -14.52 4.60 -4.71
N ASN A 100 -14.27 4.44 -6.01
CA ASN A 100 -13.96 3.14 -6.61
C ASN A 100 -12.65 2.53 -6.07
N ILE A 101 -11.68 3.36 -5.70
CA ILE A 101 -10.41 2.95 -5.09
C ILE A 101 -10.41 3.07 -3.57
N ASN A 102 -11.56 3.34 -2.96
CA ASN A 102 -11.71 3.48 -1.52
C ASN A 102 -10.78 4.55 -0.92
N PHE A 103 -10.66 5.72 -1.59
CA PHE A 103 -9.72 6.78 -1.20
C PHE A 103 -9.81 7.17 0.28
N ASP A 104 -11.01 7.25 0.85
CA ASP A 104 -11.25 7.68 2.25
C ASP A 104 -11.52 6.53 3.23
N LEU A 105 -11.14 5.29 2.88
CA LEU A 105 -11.39 4.12 3.74
C LEU A 105 -10.65 4.18 5.09
N TYR A 106 -9.44 4.75 5.08
CA TYR A 106 -8.63 4.93 6.28
C TYR A 106 -7.71 6.16 6.13
N THR A 107 -7.32 6.71 7.26
CA THR A 107 -6.31 7.78 7.37
C THR A 107 -4.92 7.21 7.65
N GLU A 108 -3.88 7.99 7.40
CA GLU A 108 -2.49 7.63 7.75
C GLU A 108 -2.34 7.34 9.25
N ALA A 109 -2.98 8.14 10.11
CA ALA A 109 -2.97 7.92 11.56
C ALA A 109 -3.61 6.58 11.98
N GLU A 110 -4.66 6.14 11.28
CA GLU A 110 -5.27 4.83 11.52
C GLU A 110 -4.37 3.69 11.04
N LEU A 111 -3.71 3.85 9.89
CA LEU A 111 -2.72 2.89 9.40
C LEU A 111 -1.56 2.76 10.38
N ASP A 112 -1.03 3.87 10.90
CA ASP A 112 0.03 3.88 11.90
C ASP A 112 -0.39 3.20 13.21
N THR A 113 -1.62 3.45 13.64
CA THR A 113 -2.19 2.80 14.83
C THR A 113 -2.31 1.30 14.62
N PHE A 114 -2.79 0.87 13.45
CA PHE A 114 -2.88 -0.53 13.08
C PHE A 114 -1.49 -1.19 12.94
N ALA A 115 -0.51 -0.49 12.36
CA ALA A 115 0.85 -1.01 12.22
C ALA A 115 1.52 -1.28 13.59
N LYS A 116 1.13 -0.54 14.64
CA LYS A 116 1.59 -0.76 16.02
C LYS A 116 0.88 -1.92 16.71
N SER A 117 -0.32 -2.31 16.27
CA SER A 117 -1.08 -3.41 16.88
C SER A 117 -0.67 -4.80 16.37
N ILE A 118 0.15 -4.87 15.31
CA ILE A 118 0.62 -6.14 14.73
C ILE A 118 2.15 -6.22 14.64
N ASN A 119 2.70 -7.43 14.74
CA ASN A 119 4.13 -7.66 14.55
C ASN A 119 4.48 -7.84 13.05
N VAL A 120 4.56 -6.73 12.31
CA VAL A 120 4.87 -6.75 10.87
C VAL A 120 6.14 -7.56 10.56
N ILE A 121 7.22 -7.41 11.34
CA ILE A 121 8.49 -8.09 11.07
C ILE A 121 8.33 -9.61 11.09
N GLU A 122 7.68 -10.12 12.14
CA GLU A 122 7.45 -11.55 12.30
C GLU A 122 6.56 -12.10 11.17
N ILE A 123 5.49 -11.38 10.82
CA ILE A 123 4.61 -11.77 9.70
C ILE A 123 5.43 -11.91 8.41
N ILE A 124 6.25 -10.91 8.06
CA ILE A 124 7.08 -10.95 6.85
C ILE A 124 8.07 -12.12 6.89
N GLN A 125 8.67 -12.41 8.04
CA GLN A 125 9.56 -13.57 8.19
C GLN A 125 8.82 -14.90 8.00
N GLN A 126 7.61 -15.04 8.55
CA GLN A 126 6.79 -16.23 8.36
C GLN A 126 6.39 -16.42 6.88
N VAL A 127 6.03 -15.34 6.18
CA VAL A 127 5.72 -15.38 4.74
C VAL A 127 6.96 -15.75 3.91
N LYS A 128 8.12 -15.12 4.18
CA LYS A 128 9.39 -15.43 3.51
C LYS A 128 9.77 -16.91 3.61
N ASN A 129 9.52 -17.50 4.78
CA ASN A 129 9.86 -18.89 5.07
C ASN A 129 8.74 -19.87 4.70
N GLY A 130 7.65 -19.40 4.08
CA GLY A 130 6.52 -20.24 3.68
C GLY A 130 5.66 -20.77 4.82
N LYS A 131 5.86 -20.29 6.06
CA LYS A 131 5.07 -20.69 7.24
C LYS A 131 3.70 -20.01 7.30
N LEU A 132 3.58 -18.85 6.67
CA LEU A 132 2.33 -18.11 6.55
C LEU A 132 2.04 -17.83 5.07
N THR A 133 1.06 -18.54 4.51
CA THR A 133 0.65 -18.41 3.10
C THR A 133 -0.74 -17.82 2.95
N THR A 134 -1.52 -17.77 4.02
CA THR A 134 -2.87 -17.18 4.03
C THR A 134 -3.13 -16.42 5.32
N LYS A 135 -4.04 -15.44 5.26
CA LYS A 135 -4.58 -14.74 6.43
C LYS A 135 -6.09 -14.60 6.30
N THR A 136 -6.81 -15.07 7.31
CA THR A 136 -8.26 -14.88 7.40
C THR A 136 -8.60 -13.59 8.14
N PHE A 137 -9.57 -12.85 7.61
CA PHE A 137 -10.16 -11.64 8.21
C PHE A 137 -11.63 -11.89 8.55
N ASN A 138 -12.06 -11.47 9.73
CA ASN A 138 -13.44 -11.66 10.20
C ASN A 138 -14.35 -10.52 9.73
N GLY A 139 -14.37 -10.24 8.42
CA GLY A 139 -15.25 -9.24 7.81
C GLY A 139 -14.85 -7.77 8.01
N ASN A 140 -13.77 -7.47 8.75
CA ASN A 140 -13.26 -6.10 8.85
C ASN A 140 -12.48 -5.71 7.58
N ARG A 141 -13.20 -5.16 6.60
CA ARG A 141 -12.65 -4.72 5.31
C ARG A 141 -11.54 -3.67 5.46
N LYS A 142 -11.69 -2.74 6.41
CA LYS A 142 -10.72 -1.67 6.67
C LYS A 142 -9.40 -2.23 7.17
N GLU A 143 -9.43 -3.12 8.16
CA GLU A 143 -8.24 -3.83 8.64
C GLU A 143 -7.58 -4.66 7.55
N GLN A 144 -8.35 -5.37 6.73
CA GLN A 144 -7.82 -6.13 5.60
C GLN A 144 -7.03 -5.25 4.64
N ILE A 145 -7.55 -4.08 4.29
CA ILE A 145 -6.88 -3.14 3.39
C ILE A 145 -5.64 -2.51 4.06
N MET A 146 -5.71 -2.12 5.33
CA MET A 146 -4.55 -1.60 6.05
C MET A 146 -3.45 -2.67 6.18
N PHE A 147 -3.83 -3.94 6.43
CA PHE A 147 -2.90 -5.06 6.41
C PHE A 147 -2.25 -5.24 5.04
N ALA A 148 -3.05 -5.22 3.97
CA ALA A 148 -2.57 -5.30 2.60
C ALA A 148 -1.56 -4.18 2.27
N HIS A 149 -1.85 -2.96 2.72
CA HIS A 149 -0.96 -1.82 2.58
C HIS A 149 0.41 -2.13 3.20
N LEU A 150 0.42 -2.54 4.47
CA LEU A 150 1.65 -2.85 5.19
C LEU A 150 2.42 -4.01 4.54
N MET A 151 1.71 -5.04 4.08
CA MET A 151 2.33 -6.18 3.38
C MET A 151 3.01 -5.74 2.08
N PHE A 152 2.31 -4.95 1.25
CA PHE A 152 2.84 -4.46 -0.01
C PHE A 152 4.12 -3.63 0.21
N ASN A 153 4.07 -2.70 1.17
CA ASN A 153 5.23 -1.86 1.52
C ASN A 153 6.41 -2.66 2.10
N ASN A 154 6.19 -3.91 2.53
CA ASN A 154 7.23 -4.82 3.01
C ASN A 154 7.51 -5.98 2.05
N GLY A 155 7.12 -5.87 0.78
CA GLY A 155 7.49 -6.83 -0.27
C GLY A 155 6.62 -8.09 -0.30
N VAL A 156 5.47 -8.09 0.35
CA VAL A 156 4.52 -9.22 0.29
C VAL A 156 3.35 -8.84 -0.62
N MET A 157 3.15 -9.66 -1.65
CA MET A 157 1.95 -9.62 -2.49
C MET A 157 0.82 -10.29 -1.74
N MET A 158 -0.31 -9.58 -1.61
CA MET A 158 -1.54 -10.15 -1.06
C MET A 158 -2.59 -10.30 -2.17
N THR A 159 -3.25 -11.46 -2.25
CA THR A 159 -4.43 -11.69 -3.11
C THR A 159 -5.69 -11.75 -2.26
N ARG A 160 -6.80 -11.25 -2.79
CA ARG A 160 -8.12 -11.49 -2.18
C ARG A 160 -8.53 -12.94 -2.43
N GLY A 161 -9.06 -13.66 -1.44
CA GLY A 161 -9.56 -15.01 -1.66
C GLY A 161 -10.85 -15.09 -2.48
N CYS A 162 -11.03 -16.19 -3.21
CA CYS A 162 -12.27 -16.50 -3.94
C CYS A 162 -13.51 -16.56 -3.04
N ILE A 163 -13.42 -17.19 -1.86
CA ILE A 163 -14.58 -17.43 -0.99
C ILE A 163 -14.76 -16.25 -0.04
N ALA A 164 -15.80 -15.44 -0.31
CA ALA A 164 -16.21 -14.25 0.44
C ALA A 164 -15.13 -13.15 0.60
N GLY A 165 -13.96 -13.28 -0.01
CA GLY A 165 -12.88 -12.29 0.07
C GLY A 165 -12.11 -12.25 1.39
N ASN A 166 -12.47 -13.09 2.35
CA ASN A 166 -11.98 -13.02 3.73
C ASN A 166 -10.69 -13.81 3.97
N ILE A 167 -10.37 -14.79 3.13
CA ILE A 167 -9.12 -15.57 3.21
C ILE A 167 -8.15 -15.02 2.16
N CYS A 168 -7.17 -14.21 2.57
CA CYS A 168 -6.23 -13.61 1.64
C CYS A 168 -4.99 -14.48 1.47
N GLY A 169 -4.52 -14.66 0.23
CA GLY A 169 -3.23 -15.30 -0.04
C GLY A 169 -2.08 -14.33 0.21
N LEU A 170 -0.95 -14.84 0.70
CA LEU A 170 0.26 -14.07 0.99
C LEU A 170 1.46 -14.72 0.30
N THR A 171 2.23 -13.92 -0.44
CA THR A 171 3.44 -14.39 -1.11
C THR A 171 4.52 -13.33 -1.07
N TYR A 172 5.70 -13.68 -0.58
CA TYR A 172 6.84 -12.77 -0.62
C TYR A 172 7.30 -12.57 -2.06
N PHE A 173 7.37 -11.32 -2.50
CA PHE A 173 7.77 -10.97 -3.84
C PHE A 173 9.27 -11.21 -4.03
N LYS A 174 9.60 -12.10 -4.96
CA LYS A 174 10.97 -12.34 -5.42
C LYS A 174 11.07 -11.75 -6.82
N PRO A 175 11.73 -10.60 -7.02
CA PRO A 175 11.94 -10.09 -8.36
C PRO A 175 12.69 -11.16 -9.17
N LYS A 176 12.21 -11.45 -10.39
CA LYS A 176 13.00 -12.26 -11.33
C LYS A 176 14.36 -11.56 -11.48
N LYS A 177 15.45 -12.30 -11.27
CA LYS A 177 16.79 -11.79 -11.61
C LYS A 177 16.78 -11.45 -13.10
N PRO A 178 17.36 -10.30 -13.50
CA PRO A 178 17.46 -9.92 -14.91
C PRO A 178 18.18 -11.01 -15.72
#